data_AF-A0A929PCM0-F1
#
_entry.id   AF-A0A929PCM0-F1
#
_cell.length_a   1.000
_cell.length_b   1.000
_cell.length_c   1.000
_cell.angle_alpha   90.00
_cell.angle_beta   90.00
_cell.angle_gamma   90.00
#
_symmetry.space_group_name_H-M   'P 1'
#
loop_
_entity.id
_entity.type
_entity.pdbx_description
1 polymer ?
#
loop_
_entity_poly.entity_id
_entity_poly.type
_entity_poly.pdbx_seq_one_letter_code
_entity_poly.pdbx_strand_id
1 'polypeptide(L)'
;VLMFYTFIIFSNILASPVYDHISAKYEQTCCRHAREGQAPSSSRGMFTIVKEELKKAVLMLVIPLSLLFIPVIGAFLGFVVAAVFIAWDYVDFSLSRDYPLLKDRIRALWRYKFFLVGFGCPLLIPLLGLMILPFAILSGTKLYFDKMKGGTSGSGIPID
;
A
#
# COMPACT_ATOMS: atom_id res chain seq x y z
N VAL A 1 20.37 -7.05 23.78
CA VAL A 1 18.93 -6.78 23.52
C VAL A 1 18.65 -5.28 23.55
N LEU A 2 18.86 -4.57 24.68
CA LEU A 2 18.61 -3.11 24.77
C LEU A 2 19.35 -2.29 23.69
N MET A 3 20.67 -2.47 23.52
CA MET A 3 21.43 -1.75 22.48
C MET A 3 20.93 -2.01 21.06
N PHE A 4 20.50 -3.23 20.77
CA PHE A 4 19.98 -3.60 19.44
C PHE A 4 18.68 -2.85 19.13
N TYR A 5 17.75 -2.80 20.08
CA TYR A 5 16.50 -2.04 19.92
C TYR A 5 16.73 -0.53 19.84
N THR A 6 17.61 0.03 20.68
CA THR A 6 17.95 1.46 20.63
C THR A 6 18.59 1.83 19.29
N PHE A 7 19.47 0.98 18.75
CA PHE A 7 20.08 1.18 17.44
C PHE A 7 19.04 1.14 16.31
N ILE A 8 18.11 0.18 16.32
CA ILE A 8 17.02 0.11 15.33
C ILE A 8 16.16 1.38 15.38
N ILE A 9 15.75 1.81 16.57
CA ILE A 9 14.92 3.01 16.74
C ILE A 9 15.67 4.24 16.21
N PHE A 10 16.94 4.39 16.58
CA PHE A 10 17.77 5.51 16.14
C PHE A 10 17.99 5.51 14.62
N SER A 11 18.28 4.35 14.03
CA SER A 11 18.44 4.20 12.57
C SER A 11 17.15 4.55 11.82
N ASN A 12 15.99 4.12 12.33
CA ASN A 12 14.69 4.45 11.71
C ASN A 12 14.40 5.95 11.76
N ILE A 13 14.76 6.63 12.86
CA ILE A 13 14.62 8.09 12.98
C ILE A 13 15.50 8.81 11.95
N LEU A 14 16.74 8.35 11.76
CA LEU A 14 17.66 8.94 10.78
C LEU A 14 17.24 8.67 9.33
N ALA A 15 16.61 7.53 9.05
CA ALA A 15 16.16 7.17 7.71
C ALA A 15 14.89 7.92 7.27
N SER A 16 14.01 8.27 8.23
CA SER A 16 12.77 9.01 7.99
C SER A 16 12.90 10.25 7.06
N PRO A 17 13.82 11.22 7.30
CA PRO A 17 13.97 12.39 6.44
C PRO A 17 14.46 12.06 5.02
N VAL A 18 15.24 10.99 4.85
CA VAL A 18 15.68 10.52 3.53
C VAL A 18 14.49 9.96 2.75
N TYR A 19 13.62 9.21 3.42
CA TYR A 19 12.39 8.70 2.81
C TYR A 19 11.42 9.82 2.42
N ASP A 20 11.24 10.84 3.26
CA ASP A 20 10.41 12.02 2.96
C ASP A 20 10.97 12.85 1.80
N HIS A 21 12.29 12.98 1.69
CA HIS A 21 12.91 13.71 0.58
C HIS A 21 12.70 12.99 -0.77
N ILE A 22 12.87 11.67 -0.79
CA ILE A 22 12.68 10.86 -2.00
C ILE A 22 11.21 10.87 -2.44
N SER A 23 10.27 10.74 -1.49
CA SER A 23 8.84 10.74 -1.78
C SER A 23 8.36 12.08 -2.37
N ALA A 24 8.77 13.20 -1.77
CA ALA A 24 8.41 14.54 -2.23
C ALA A 24 8.94 14.83 -3.65
N LYS A 25 10.19 14.44 -3.93
CA LYS A 25 10.81 14.66 -5.25
C LYS A 25 10.17 13.79 -6.34
N TYR A 26 9.76 12.57 -5.99
CA TYR A 26 9.04 11.71 -6.93
C TYR A 26 7.63 12.24 -7.21
N GLU A 27 6.90 12.72 -6.20
CA GLU A 27 5.58 13.33 -6.38
C GLU A 27 5.62 14.53 -7.34
N GLN A 28 6.63 15.38 -7.19
CA GLN A 28 6.85 16.56 -8.05
C GLN A 28 7.20 16.21 -9.50
N THR A 29 7.86 15.07 -9.74
CA THR A 29 8.35 14.71 -11.08
C THR A 29 7.35 13.83 -11.82
N CYS A 30 6.74 12.85 -11.15
CA CYS A 30 5.96 11.80 -11.79
C CYS A 30 4.44 12.03 -11.71
N CYS A 31 3.95 12.87 -10.79
CA CYS A 31 2.51 13.01 -10.50
C CYS A 31 2.02 14.47 -10.56
N ARG A 32 2.83 15.41 -11.05
CA ARG A 32 2.49 16.85 -11.13
C ARG A 32 1.16 17.14 -11.84
N HIS A 33 0.91 16.49 -12.97
CA HIS A 33 -0.35 16.65 -13.73
C HIS A 33 -1.53 15.82 -13.19
N ALA A 34 -1.26 14.79 -12.39
CA ALA A 34 -2.32 13.95 -11.82
C ALA A 34 -3.05 14.61 -10.64
N ARG A 35 -2.47 15.68 -10.09
CA ARG A 35 -3.02 16.51 -9.00
C ARG A 35 -3.71 17.79 -9.48
N GLU A 36 -3.41 18.23 -10.70
CA GLU A 36 -3.88 19.48 -11.30
C GLU A 36 -5.39 19.45 -11.64
N GLY A 37 -6.03 18.28 -11.52
CA GLY A 37 -7.41 18.08 -11.92
C GLY A 37 -8.49 18.24 -10.85
N GLN A 38 -8.28 17.91 -9.56
CA GLN A 38 -9.43 17.77 -8.64
C GLN A 38 -9.09 18.09 -7.18
N ALA A 39 -9.77 19.12 -6.67
CA ALA A 39 -9.88 19.41 -5.24
C ALA A 39 -10.38 18.18 -4.47
N PRO A 40 -10.01 17.99 -3.19
CA PRO A 40 -10.50 16.87 -2.38
C PRO A 40 -12.02 16.97 -2.20
N SER A 41 -12.76 16.28 -3.06
CA SER A 41 -14.19 16.04 -2.91
C SER A 41 -14.37 14.87 -1.93
N SER A 42 -14.24 15.13 -0.63
CA SER A 42 -14.74 14.17 0.36
C SER A 42 -15.17 14.90 1.63
N SER A 43 -16.39 15.44 1.59
CA SER A 43 -17.11 16.00 2.74
C SER A 43 -17.61 14.92 3.72
N ARG A 44 -17.03 13.71 3.71
CA ARG A 44 -17.37 12.67 4.68
C ARG A 44 -16.63 12.94 5.98
N GLY A 45 -17.37 12.95 7.09
CA GLY A 45 -16.81 13.28 8.40
C GLY A 45 -15.70 12.31 8.83
N MET A 46 -14.74 12.84 9.60
CA MET A 46 -13.58 12.14 10.19
C MET A 46 -13.93 10.76 10.77
N PHE A 47 -15.10 10.65 11.40
CA PHE A 47 -15.62 9.40 11.99
C PHE A 47 -15.81 8.26 10.99
N THR A 48 -16.23 8.56 9.76
CA THR A 48 -16.44 7.52 8.73
C THR A 48 -15.11 6.95 8.29
N ILE A 49 -14.09 7.82 8.14
CA ILE A 49 -12.74 7.42 7.74
C ILE A 49 -12.14 6.53 8.83
N VAL A 50 -12.18 6.98 10.09
CA VAL A 50 -11.67 6.20 11.24
C VAL A 50 -12.35 4.84 11.33
N LYS A 51 -13.66 4.76 11.11
CA LYS A 51 -14.40 3.50 11.12
C LYS A 51 -13.95 2.54 10.03
N GLU A 52 -13.71 3.03 8.80
CA GLU A 52 -13.28 2.18 7.69
C GLU A 52 -11.82 1.70 7.84
N GLU A 53 -10.93 2.55 8.37
CA GLU A 53 -9.57 2.15 8.74
C GLU A 53 -9.56 1.11 9.87
N LEU A 54 -10.40 1.31 10.89
CA LEU A 54 -10.55 0.34 11.98
C LEU A 54 -11.05 -1.01 11.44
N LYS A 55 -11.99 -1.00 10.48
CA LYS A 55 -12.49 -2.20 9.83
C LYS A 55 -11.40 -2.92 9.03
N LYS A 56 -10.53 -2.18 8.34
CA LYS A 56 -9.35 -2.73 7.65
C LYS A 56 -8.39 -3.39 8.64
N ALA A 57 -8.09 -2.72 9.75
CA ALA A 57 -7.21 -3.25 10.80
C ALA A 57 -7.77 -4.54 11.41
N VAL A 58 -9.07 -4.57 11.72
CA VAL A 58 -9.74 -5.80 12.22
C VAL A 58 -9.68 -6.91 11.18
N LEU A 59 -9.91 -6.63 9.90
CA LEU A 59 -9.80 -7.62 8.82
C LEU A 59 -8.38 -8.18 8.70
N MET A 60 -7.37 -7.31 8.75
CA MET A 60 -5.96 -7.68 8.69
C MET A 60 -5.50 -8.48 9.92
N LEU A 61 -6.18 -8.34 11.05
CA LEU A 61 -5.93 -9.12 12.26
C LEU A 61 -6.62 -10.49 12.22
N VAL A 62 -7.91 -10.52 11.87
CA VAL A 62 -8.75 -11.72 11.98
C VAL A 62 -8.37 -12.78 10.95
N ILE A 63 -8.03 -12.39 9.71
CA ILE A 63 -7.73 -13.36 8.64
C ILE A 63 -6.48 -14.19 8.99
N PRO A 64 -5.29 -13.61 9.28
CA PRO A 64 -4.11 -14.39 9.62
C PRO A 64 -4.31 -15.22 10.89
N LEU A 65 -5.05 -14.69 11.86
CA LEU A 65 -5.36 -15.42 13.09
C LEU A 65 -6.22 -16.66 12.83
N SER A 66 -7.20 -16.56 11.92
CA SER A 66 -8.02 -17.71 11.52
C SER A 66 -7.21 -18.80 10.81
N LEU A 67 -6.18 -18.41 10.06
CA LEU A 67 -5.29 -19.35 9.35
C LEU A 67 -4.42 -20.17 10.30
N LEU A 68 -4.13 -19.67 11.51
CA LEU A 68 -3.34 -20.40 12.51
C LEU A 68 -4.00 -21.72 12.93
N PHE A 69 -5.34 -21.79 12.85
CA PHE A 69 -6.11 -23.00 13.20
C PHE A 69 -6.08 -24.09 12.12
N ILE A 70 -5.50 -23.82 10.94
CA ILE A 70 -5.40 -24.78 9.83
C ILE A 70 -3.94 -25.27 9.75
N PRO A 71 -3.62 -26.47 10.25
CA PRO A 71 -2.25 -26.98 10.23
C PRO A 71 -1.75 -27.19 8.79
N VAL A 72 -0.46 -26.93 8.56
CA VAL A 72 0.27 -27.06 7.27
C VAL A 72 -0.22 -26.11 6.17
N ILE A 73 -1.50 -26.14 5.82
CA ILE A 73 -2.11 -25.29 4.78
C ILE A 73 -2.19 -23.84 5.24
N GLY A 74 -2.47 -23.60 6.52
CA GLY A 74 -2.54 -22.26 7.10
C GLY A 74 -1.23 -21.49 7.02
N ALA A 75 -0.07 -22.16 7.06
CA ALA A 75 1.23 -21.53 6.89
C ALA A 75 1.45 -21.04 5.45
N PHE A 76 1.13 -21.89 4.46
CA PHE A 76 1.24 -21.52 3.04
C PHE A 76 0.26 -20.40 2.67
N LEU A 77 -1.01 -20.53 3.06
CA LEU A 77 -1.99 -19.46 2.88
C LEU A 77 -1.58 -18.21 3.66
N GLY A 78 -0.94 -18.36 4.83
CA GLY A 78 -0.50 -17.25 5.68
C GLY A 78 0.54 -16.41 4.98
N PHE A 79 1.48 -17.05 4.30
CA PHE A 79 2.45 -16.37 3.44
C PHE A 79 1.78 -15.59 2.31
N VAL A 80 0.82 -16.20 1.60
CA VAL A 80 0.09 -15.54 0.51
C VAL A 80 -0.72 -14.35 1.03
N VAL A 81 -1.41 -14.52 2.16
CA VAL A 81 -2.18 -13.45 2.82
C VAL A 81 -1.26 -12.32 3.26
N ALA A 82 -0.10 -12.62 3.86
CA ALA A 82 0.86 -11.62 4.26
C ALA A 82 1.37 -10.80 3.06
N ALA A 83 1.69 -11.47 1.94
CA ALA A 83 2.08 -10.81 0.70
C ALA A 83 0.96 -9.89 0.17
N VAL A 84 -0.29 -10.36 0.15
CA VAL A 84 -1.42 -9.53 -0.30
C VAL A 84 -1.65 -8.34 0.62
N PHE A 85 -1.53 -8.51 1.95
CA PHE A 85 -1.78 -7.44 2.91
C PHE A 85 -0.70 -6.37 2.89
N ILE A 86 0.58 -6.76 2.82
CA ILE A 86 1.66 -5.79 2.70
C ILE A 86 1.52 -5.00 1.39
N ALA A 87 1.22 -5.67 0.28
CA ALA A 87 0.99 -5.03 -1.01
C ALA A 87 -0.22 -4.08 -0.99
N TRP A 88 -1.32 -4.52 -0.37
CA TRP A 88 -2.50 -3.69 -0.20
C TRP A 88 -2.15 -2.43 0.58
N ASP A 89 -1.41 -2.53 1.69
CA ASP A 89 -1.13 -1.36 2.53
C ASP A 89 -0.44 -0.21 1.78
N TYR A 90 0.53 -0.53 0.90
CA TYR A 90 1.18 0.47 0.05
C TYR A 90 0.26 1.07 -1.02
N VAL A 91 -0.63 0.26 -1.61
CA VAL A 91 -1.58 0.75 -2.62
C VAL A 91 -2.69 1.58 -1.98
N ASP A 92 -3.13 1.21 -0.78
CA ASP A 92 -4.21 1.84 -0.01
C ASP A 92 -3.89 3.29 0.36
N PHE A 93 -2.60 3.64 0.51
CA PHE A 93 -2.16 5.01 0.74
C PHE A 93 -2.66 5.98 -0.33
N SER A 94 -2.67 5.54 -1.61
CA SER A 94 -3.23 6.33 -2.71
C SER A 94 -4.74 6.10 -2.88
N LEU A 95 -5.21 4.86 -2.66
CA LEU A 95 -6.61 4.47 -2.86
C LEU A 95 -7.58 5.13 -1.88
N SER A 96 -7.16 5.27 -0.62
CA SER A 96 -7.98 5.79 0.49
C SER A 96 -8.40 7.25 0.30
N ARG A 97 -7.69 8.00 -0.54
CA ARG A 97 -7.99 9.40 -0.88
C ARG A 97 -9.24 9.54 -1.74
N ASP A 98 -9.41 8.66 -2.73
CA ASP A 98 -10.53 8.74 -3.68
C ASP A 98 -11.63 7.69 -3.39
N TYR A 99 -11.31 6.61 -2.67
CA TYR A 99 -12.26 5.58 -2.27
C TYR A 99 -12.45 5.55 -0.75
N PRO A 100 -13.47 6.20 -0.19
CA PRO A 100 -13.68 6.28 1.26
C PRO A 100 -14.18 4.97 1.89
N LEU A 101 -14.77 4.06 1.12
CA LEU A 101 -15.36 2.80 1.64
C LEU A 101 -14.42 1.63 1.42
N LEU A 102 -14.16 0.83 2.46
CA LEU A 102 -13.29 -0.33 2.40
C LEU A 102 -13.75 -1.36 1.35
N LYS A 103 -15.07 -1.52 1.19
CA LYS A 103 -15.64 -2.45 0.20
C LYS A 103 -15.23 -2.10 -1.23
N ASP A 104 -15.22 -0.81 -1.55
CA ASP A 104 -14.87 -0.33 -2.89
C ASP A 104 -13.36 -0.44 -3.13
N ARG A 105 -12.55 -0.17 -2.09
CA ARG A 105 -11.10 -0.42 -2.11
C ARG A 105 -10.79 -1.88 -2.41
N ILE A 106 -11.34 -2.80 -1.63
CA ILE A 106 -11.16 -4.24 -1.83
C ILE A 106 -11.57 -4.65 -3.25
N ARG A 107 -12.73 -4.18 -3.72
CA ARG A 107 -13.22 -4.50 -5.07
C ARG A 107 -12.26 -4.02 -6.17
N ALA A 108 -11.72 -2.82 -6.05
CA ALA A 108 -10.74 -2.28 -7.00
C ALA A 108 -9.44 -3.08 -6.98
N LEU A 109 -8.92 -3.39 -5.79
CA LEU A 109 -7.70 -4.14 -5.57
C LEU A 109 -7.79 -5.59 -6.06
N TRP A 110 -8.91 -6.27 -5.82
CA TRP A 110 -9.06 -7.69 -6.14
C TRP A 110 -8.99 -8.00 -7.63
N ARG A 111 -9.24 -6.99 -8.49
CA ARG A 111 -9.02 -7.08 -9.95
C ARG A 111 -7.56 -7.33 -10.31
N TYR A 112 -6.64 -6.94 -9.43
CA TYR A 112 -5.19 -7.05 -9.59
C TYR A 112 -4.56 -8.02 -8.58
N LYS A 113 -5.30 -9.06 -8.15
CA LYS A 113 -4.85 -10.06 -7.15
C LYS A 113 -3.48 -10.71 -7.44
N PHE A 114 -3.17 -11.00 -8.70
CA PHE A 114 -1.87 -11.57 -9.07
C PHE A 114 -0.73 -10.56 -8.91
N PHE A 115 -1.00 -9.29 -9.20
CA PHE A 115 -0.05 -8.20 -8.92
C PHE A 115 0.18 -8.08 -7.42
N LEU A 116 -0.87 -8.11 -6.60
CA LEU A 116 -0.76 -8.00 -5.14
C LEU A 116 0.13 -9.10 -4.54
N VAL A 117 -0.05 -10.35 -4.97
CA VAL A 117 0.80 -11.46 -4.50
C VAL A 117 2.24 -11.27 -4.98
N GLY A 118 2.45 -11.07 -6.28
CA GLY A 118 3.80 -10.97 -6.85
C GLY A 118 4.59 -9.77 -6.34
N PHE A 119 3.92 -8.65 -6.13
CA PHE A 119 4.49 -7.43 -5.58
C PHE A 119 4.76 -7.57 -4.08
N GLY A 120 3.87 -8.19 -3.32
CA GLY A 120 4.01 -8.33 -1.87
C GLY A 120 5.04 -9.37 -1.42
N CYS A 121 5.24 -10.44 -2.19
CA CYS A 121 6.21 -11.49 -1.88
C CYS A 121 7.63 -10.96 -1.57
N PRO A 122 8.28 -10.14 -2.41
CA PRO A 122 9.62 -9.62 -2.11
C PRO A 122 9.65 -8.67 -0.92
N LEU A 123 8.53 -8.01 -0.58
CA LEU A 123 8.43 -7.14 0.59
C LEU A 123 8.39 -7.90 1.93
N LEU A 124 8.05 -9.19 1.93
CA LEU A 124 8.07 -10.01 3.13
C LEU A 124 9.49 -10.30 3.63
N ILE A 125 10.50 -10.15 2.77
CA ILE A 125 11.90 -10.34 3.14
C ILE A 125 12.39 -9.04 3.80
N PRO A 126 12.77 -9.01 5.09
CA PRO A 126 12.98 -7.75 5.82
C PRO A 126 13.99 -6.78 5.17
N LEU A 127 15.18 -7.25 4.82
CA LEU A 127 16.21 -6.39 4.20
C LEU A 127 15.81 -5.94 2.79
N LEU A 128 15.21 -6.84 2.02
CA LEU A 128 14.77 -6.56 0.67
C LEU A 128 13.57 -5.61 0.68
N GLY A 129 12.64 -5.79 1.61
CA GLY A 129 11.50 -4.92 1.84
C GLY A 129 11.93 -3.51 2.18
N LEU A 130 12.98 -3.32 2.99
CA LEU A 130 13.55 -1.98 3.26
C LEU A 130 14.13 -1.32 2.01
N MET A 131 14.81 -2.09 1.14
CA MET A 131 15.37 -1.58 -0.12
C MET A 131 14.27 -1.27 -1.15
N ILE A 132 13.25 -2.11 -1.23
CA ILE A 132 12.14 -2.00 -2.19
C ILE A 132 11.07 -1.02 -1.69
N LEU A 133 11.02 -0.71 -0.39
CA LEU A 133 10.05 0.18 0.23
C LEU A 133 9.75 1.47 -0.57
N PRO A 134 10.75 2.28 -0.97
CA PRO A 134 10.47 3.46 -1.79
C PRO A 134 9.81 3.06 -3.11
N PHE A 135 10.36 2.09 -3.84
CA PHE A 135 9.80 1.57 -5.09
C PHE A 135 8.39 0.99 -4.92
N ALA A 136 8.08 0.46 -3.74
CA ALA A 136 6.77 -0.07 -3.43
C ALA A 136 5.72 1.04 -3.37
N ILE A 137 6.05 2.15 -2.71
CA ILE A 137 5.21 3.35 -2.68
C ILE A 137 5.04 3.91 -4.10
N LEU A 138 6.12 3.99 -4.90
CA LEU A 138 6.08 4.45 -6.28
C LEU A 138 5.17 3.56 -7.15
N SER A 139 5.31 2.25 -7.01
CA SER A 139 4.57 1.25 -7.79
C SER A 139 3.09 1.24 -7.43
N GLY A 140 2.75 1.34 -6.14
CA GLY A 140 1.37 1.44 -5.68
C GLY A 140 0.69 2.70 -6.20
N THR A 141 1.39 3.84 -6.17
CA THR A 141 0.92 5.11 -6.72
C THR A 141 0.75 5.02 -8.24
N LYS A 142 1.73 4.47 -8.96
CA LYS A 142 1.63 4.27 -10.42
C LYS A 142 0.48 3.33 -10.80
N LEU A 143 0.34 2.19 -10.13
CA LEU A 143 -0.75 1.25 -10.36
C LEU A 143 -2.11 1.92 -10.18
N TYR A 144 -2.22 2.75 -9.15
CA TYR A 144 -3.42 3.52 -8.89
C TYR A 144 -3.74 4.48 -10.04
N PHE A 145 -2.80 5.31 -10.46
CA PHE A 145 -3.04 6.27 -11.55
C PHE A 145 -3.22 5.61 -12.92
N ASP A 146 -2.43 4.59 -13.27
CA ASP A 146 -2.47 3.91 -14.57
C ASP A 146 -3.71 3.01 -14.72
N LYS A 147 -3.98 2.17 -13.71
CA LYS A 147 -4.93 1.06 -13.84
C LYS A 147 -6.24 1.22 -13.09
N MET A 148 -6.27 2.05 -12.05
CA MET A 148 -7.48 2.24 -11.23
C MET A 148 -8.17 3.59 -11.49
N LYS A 149 -7.39 4.65 -11.72
CA LYS A 149 -7.90 5.99 -12.05
C LYS A 149 -7.94 6.22 -13.57
N GLY A 150 -6.85 5.92 -14.27
CA GLY A 150 -6.68 6.07 -15.72
C GLY A 150 -7.48 5.07 -16.56
N GLY A 151 -8.00 4.00 -15.97
CA GLY A 151 -8.92 3.06 -16.63
C GLY A 151 -10.27 3.68 -17.09
N THR A 152 -10.48 4.98 -16.86
CA THR A 152 -11.63 5.77 -17.34
C THR A 152 -11.23 6.80 -18.41
N SER A 153 -9.97 6.84 -18.85
CA SER A 153 -9.54 7.63 -20.01
C SER A 153 -8.47 6.86 -20.77
N GLY A 154 -8.87 6.28 -21.89
CA GLY A 154 -7.95 5.63 -22.80
C GLY A 154 -6.87 6.58 -23.31
N SER A 155 -5.84 5.95 -23.91
CA SER A 155 -4.76 6.53 -24.70
C SER A 155 -3.41 6.69 -23.99
N GLY A 156 -2.55 5.70 -24.25
CA GLY A 156 -1.15 5.84 -24.64
C GLY A 156 -0.28 6.91 -23.99
N ILE A 157 0.70 6.46 -23.21
CA ILE A 157 1.97 7.19 -23.07
C ILE A 157 3.00 6.40 -23.89
N PRO A 158 3.54 6.96 -24.99
CA PRO A 158 4.66 6.36 -25.70
C PRO A 158 5.89 6.39 -24.79
N ILE A 159 6.66 5.31 -24.83
CA ILE A 159 7.99 5.26 -24.23
C ILE A 159 8.97 5.52 -25.36
N ASP A 160 9.45 6.76 -25.42
CA ASP A 160 10.70 7.14 -26.08
C ASP A 160 11.91 6.84 -25.17
#